data_AF-A0A5B8VCB7-F1
#
_entry.id   AF-A0A5B8VCB7-F1
#
_cell.length_a   1.000
_cell.length_b   1.000
_cell.length_c   1.000
_cell.angle_alpha   90.00
_cell.angle_beta   90.00
_cell.angle_gamma   90.00
#
_symmetry.space_group_name_H-M   'P 1'
#
loop_
_entity.id
_entity.type
_entity.pdbx_description
1 polymer ?
#
loop_
_entity_poly.entity_id
_entity_poly.type
_entity_poly.pdbx_seq_one_letter_code
_entity_poly.pdbx_strand_id
1 'polypeptide(L)'
;MAQLLITHASTKHHYLQIASIKQYNEPDFEKKLKRHATKIFENYYVFNFKFELSCDAIPGKKFEPDLILVSKNFTKWVIVEVELCKPPTEHTRNQITCFSNPKFKPDDLVEYILKEDPSLSPLKDEFIKCVSNIPPDLIVVLDDYSEKVFKKFYEHKKQLKICVMEVYKRIGYIYEGYRFGGDYPYELTRFSKLKYSDEQHYEVMKRDFAKDLPHEFEAKYDMDPFKITVIKSGKTTYLKFDHNIPEDVYMVLGISLGGDYILQKL
;
A
#
# COMPACT_ATOMS: atom_id res chain seq x y z
N MET A 1 10.88 3.72 6.23
CA MET A 1 11.22 4.96 5.51
C MET A 1 10.07 5.37 4.59
N ALA A 2 9.35 6.46 4.90
CA ALA A 2 8.53 7.13 3.90
C ALA A 2 9.43 7.40 2.68
N GLN A 3 9.04 6.95 1.49
CA GLN A 3 9.89 7.16 0.31
C GLN A 3 9.83 8.65 -0.04
N LEU A 4 10.86 9.39 0.38
CA LEU A 4 11.05 10.77 -0.04
C LEU A 4 11.73 10.77 -1.41
N LEU A 5 10.95 10.87 -2.47
CA LEU A 5 11.52 11.00 -3.80
C LEU A 5 11.91 12.46 -4.04
N ILE A 6 13.19 12.78 -3.82
CA ILE A 6 13.75 14.09 -4.19
C ILE A 6 14.17 14.03 -5.65
N THR A 7 13.52 14.81 -6.51
CA THR A 7 13.79 14.81 -7.96
C THR A 7 15.01 15.66 -8.37
N HIS A 8 15.63 16.41 -7.45
CA HIS A 8 16.93 17.07 -7.63
C HIS A 8 17.51 17.59 -6.30
N ALA A 9 18.81 17.38 -6.04
CA ALA A 9 19.53 17.98 -4.90
C ALA A 9 20.63 18.93 -5.43
N SER A 10 20.50 20.24 -5.21
CA SER A 10 21.63 21.16 -5.33
C SER A 10 21.84 21.93 -4.04
N THR A 11 23.09 21.97 -3.60
CA THR A 11 23.57 22.39 -2.28
C THR A 11 23.53 23.89 -2.01
N LYS A 12 22.90 24.71 -2.88
CA LYS A 12 22.98 26.17 -2.81
C LYS A 12 21.74 26.89 -2.28
N HIS A 13 20.70 26.17 -1.87
CA HIS A 13 19.42 26.80 -1.54
C HIS A 13 18.82 26.25 -0.25
N HIS A 14 19.55 26.48 0.85
CA HIS A 14 19.02 26.25 2.18
C HIS A 14 17.95 27.33 2.47
N TYR A 15 16.78 26.92 2.97
CA TYR A 15 15.73 27.76 3.60
C TYR A 15 14.65 28.45 2.73
N LEU A 16 14.14 27.84 1.65
CA LEU A 16 12.78 28.20 1.18
C LEU A 16 11.76 27.15 1.61
N GLN A 17 10.60 27.64 2.07
CA GLN A 17 9.50 26.81 2.56
C GLN A 17 9.00 25.88 1.44
N ILE A 18 8.98 24.58 1.74
CA ILE A 18 8.33 23.57 0.91
C ILE A 18 6.86 23.54 1.36
N ALA A 19 5.93 23.58 0.41
CA ALA A 19 4.50 23.50 0.69
C ALA A 19 3.92 22.21 0.08
N SER A 20 3.01 21.57 0.82
CA SER A 20 2.11 20.57 0.24
C SER A 20 1.20 21.27 -0.77
N ILE A 21 1.16 20.75 -1.99
CA ILE A 21 0.18 21.21 -2.98
C ILE A 21 -1.11 20.45 -2.68
N LYS A 22 -2.16 21.18 -2.27
CA LYS A 22 -3.46 20.59 -1.90
C LYS A 22 -4.53 20.70 -2.98
N GLN A 23 -4.15 21.05 -4.21
CA GLN A 23 -5.08 21.30 -5.31
C GLN A 23 -4.60 20.60 -6.57
N TYR A 24 -4.83 19.30 -6.61
CA TYR A 24 -4.70 18.51 -7.82
C TYR A 24 -6.06 18.35 -8.49
N ASN A 25 -6.06 18.32 -9.82
CA ASN A 25 -7.08 17.55 -10.50
C ASN A 25 -6.63 16.08 -10.48
N GLU A 26 -7.59 15.17 -10.41
CA GLU A 26 -7.36 13.73 -10.30
C GLU A 26 -6.47 13.19 -11.44
N PRO A 27 -6.64 13.60 -12.72
CA PRO A 27 -5.77 13.11 -13.80
C PRO A 27 -4.28 13.50 -13.64
N ASP A 28 -3.98 14.71 -13.13
CA ASP A 28 -2.59 15.11 -12.88
C ASP A 28 -2.00 14.32 -11.71
N PHE A 29 -2.80 14.03 -10.69
CA PHE A 29 -2.37 13.21 -9.56
C PHE A 29 -2.11 11.76 -9.96
N GLU A 30 -3.02 11.15 -10.73
CA GLU A 30 -2.87 9.82 -11.33
C GLU A 30 -1.57 9.75 -12.16
N LYS A 31 -1.33 10.75 -13.03
CA LYS A 31 -0.12 10.84 -13.84
C LYS A 31 1.15 10.92 -12.99
N LYS A 32 1.12 11.67 -11.88
CA LYS A 32 2.27 11.76 -10.95
C LYS A 32 2.55 10.43 -10.27
N LEU A 33 1.51 9.72 -9.82
CA LEU A 33 1.66 8.39 -9.23
C LEU A 33 2.28 7.44 -10.26
N LYS A 34 1.67 7.36 -11.46
CA LYS A 34 2.14 6.53 -12.59
C LYS A 34 3.62 6.70 -12.88
N ARG A 35 4.10 7.94 -12.95
CA ARG A 35 5.50 8.26 -13.24
C ARG A 35 6.49 7.63 -12.23
N HIS A 36 6.07 7.47 -10.98
CA HIS A 36 6.94 6.99 -9.89
C HIS A 36 6.54 5.62 -9.36
N ALA A 37 5.47 5.03 -9.86
CA ALA A 37 4.88 3.81 -9.31
C ALA A 37 5.86 2.63 -9.30
N THR A 38 6.72 2.47 -10.30
CA THR A 38 7.76 1.41 -10.31
C THR A 38 8.82 1.57 -9.23
N LYS A 39 9.09 2.80 -8.78
CA LYS A 39 10.01 3.10 -7.67
C LYS A 39 9.32 2.94 -6.32
N ILE A 40 8.06 3.35 -6.24
CA ILE A 40 7.23 3.20 -5.04
C ILE A 40 7.00 1.72 -4.76
N PHE A 41 6.58 0.95 -5.76
CA PHE A 41 6.22 -0.46 -5.67
C PHE A 41 7.34 -1.38 -6.17
N GLU A 42 8.54 -1.25 -5.59
CA GLU A 42 9.76 -1.92 -6.09
C GLU A 42 9.69 -3.45 -6.13
N ASN A 43 8.83 -4.07 -5.32
CA ASN A 43 8.64 -5.53 -5.26
C ASN A 43 7.57 -6.04 -6.23
N TYR A 44 6.98 -5.15 -7.03
CA TYR A 44 5.90 -5.45 -7.95
C TYR A 44 6.31 -5.16 -9.39
N TYR A 45 5.72 -5.91 -10.32
CA TYR A 45 5.49 -5.45 -11.69
C TYR A 45 4.31 -4.48 -11.65
N VAL A 46 4.44 -3.34 -12.34
CA VAL A 46 3.48 -2.23 -12.29
C VAL A 46 3.01 -1.92 -13.69
N PHE A 47 1.70 -1.90 -13.90
CA PHE A 47 1.11 -1.61 -15.21
C PHE A 47 -0.01 -0.57 -15.08
N ASN A 48 -0.21 0.23 -16.13
CA ASN A 48 -1.46 0.98 -16.26
C ASN A 48 -2.60 -0.02 -16.40
N PHE A 49 -3.76 0.30 -15.82
CA PHE A 49 -4.84 -0.69 -15.74
C PHE A 49 -6.21 -0.17 -16.10
N LYS A 50 -6.36 0.28 -17.35
CA LYS A 50 -7.65 0.66 -17.93
C LYS A 50 -8.39 -0.53 -18.54
N PHE A 51 -8.38 -1.67 -17.84
CA PHE A 51 -9.14 -2.86 -18.22
C PHE A 51 -10.50 -2.81 -17.54
N GLU A 52 -11.57 -2.94 -18.31
CA GLU A 52 -12.92 -2.88 -17.77
C GLU A 52 -13.25 -4.09 -16.88
N LEU A 53 -13.45 -3.85 -15.59
CA LEU A 53 -13.91 -4.84 -14.62
C LEU A 53 -15.40 -4.69 -14.36
N SER A 54 -16.06 -5.81 -14.07
CA SER A 54 -17.46 -5.86 -13.65
C SER A 54 -17.59 -6.60 -12.32
N CYS A 55 -18.74 -6.52 -11.65
CA CYS A 55 -19.01 -7.36 -10.47
C CYS A 55 -20.51 -7.68 -10.36
N ASP A 56 -20.86 -8.68 -9.56
CA ASP A 56 -22.26 -9.06 -9.33
C ASP A 56 -23.03 -8.06 -8.48
N ALA A 57 -22.33 -7.36 -7.58
CA ALA A 57 -22.97 -6.41 -6.68
C ALA A 57 -23.51 -5.19 -7.43
N ILE A 58 -22.99 -4.89 -8.62
CA ILE A 58 -23.40 -3.75 -9.45
C ILE A 58 -23.57 -4.21 -10.90
N PRO A 59 -24.66 -4.94 -11.20
CA PRO A 59 -24.86 -5.54 -12.52
C PRO A 59 -24.90 -4.49 -13.63
N GLY A 60 -24.32 -4.81 -14.78
CA GLY A 60 -24.38 -3.99 -15.99
C GLY A 60 -23.50 -2.74 -15.99
N LYS A 61 -22.80 -2.44 -14.88
CA LYS A 61 -21.78 -1.38 -14.86
C LYS A 61 -20.38 -2.00 -14.96
N LYS A 62 -19.50 -1.28 -15.65
CA LYS A 62 -18.08 -1.59 -15.71
C LYS A 62 -17.27 -0.41 -15.20
N PHE A 63 -16.10 -0.71 -14.66
CA PHE A 63 -15.21 0.27 -14.08
C PHE A 63 -13.77 -0.05 -14.49
N GLU A 64 -12.97 1.00 -14.70
CA GLU A 64 -11.58 0.90 -15.15
C GLU A 64 -10.67 1.42 -14.04
N PRO A 65 -9.85 0.57 -13.41
CA PRO A 65 -8.90 1.03 -12.40
C PRO A 65 -7.77 1.91 -12.98
N ASP A 66 -6.89 2.41 -12.11
CA ASP A 66 -5.74 3.20 -12.57
C ASP A 66 -4.49 2.35 -12.81
N LEU A 67 -4.15 1.48 -11.85
CA LEU A 67 -2.99 0.59 -11.92
C LEU A 67 -3.32 -0.82 -11.46
N ILE A 68 -2.50 -1.76 -11.93
CA ILE A 68 -2.41 -3.12 -11.42
C ILE A 68 -0.97 -3.40 -11.03
N LEU A 69 -0.81 -3.98 -9.85
CA LEU A 69 0.46 -4.44 -9.32
C LEU A 69 0.42 -5.97 -9.25
N VAL A 70 1.45 -6.64 -9.74
CA VAL A 70 1.62 -8.08 -9.54
C VAL A 70 2.96 -8.30 -8.86
N SER A 71 2.95 -8.95 -7.70
CA SER A 71 4.16 -9.27 -6.95
C SER A 71 5.17 -9.99 -7.86
N LYS A 72 6.46 -9.67 -7.72
CA LYS A 72 7.50 -10.31 -8.54
C LYS A 72 7.63 -11.83 -8.32
N ASN A 73 7.06 -12.34 -7.23
CA ASN A 73 6.99 -13.76 -6.91
C ASN A 73 5.61 -14.39 -7.21
N PHE A 74 4.66 -13.63 -7.77
CA PHE A 74 3.32 -14.10 -8.16
C PHE A 74 2.44 -14.64 -7.01
N THR A 75 2.68 -14.19 -5.78
CA THR A 75 1.89 -14.60 -4.59
C THR A 75 0.81 -13.59 -4.19
N LYS A 76 0.79 -12.44 -4.85
CA LYS A 76 -0.16 -11.35 -4.64
C LYS A 76 -0.31 -10.51 -5.89
N TRP A 77 -1.51 -9.97 -6.08
CA TRP A 77 -1.74 -8.85 -7.00
C TRP A 77 -2.70 -7.86 -6.37
N VAL A 78 -2.62 -6.61 -6.84
CA VAL A 78 -3.27 -5.46 -6.23
C VAL A 78 -3.89 -4.60 -7.32
N ILE A 79 -5.14 -4.22 -7.14
CA ILE A 79 -5.78 -3.16 -7.92
C ILE A 79 -5.58 -1.85 -7.17
N VAL A 80 -5.14 -0.82 -7.88
CA VAL A 80 -4.93 0.51 -7.32
C VAL A 80 -5.86 1.49 -8.00
N GLU A 81 -6.60 2.22 -7.17
CA GLU A 81 -7.43 3.36 -7.57
C GLU A 81 -6.85 4.64 -6.98
N VAL A 82 -6.81 5.70 -7.77
CA VAL A 82 -6.35 7.03 -7.39
C VAL A 82 -7.57 7.91 -7.14
N GLU A 83 -7.62 8.52 -5.96
CA GLU A 83 -8.72 9.39 -5.58
C GLU A 83 -8.17 10.66 -4.93
N LEU A 84 -8.92 11.76 -5.00
CA LEU A 84 -8.61 12.94 -4.20
C LEU A 84 -9.10 12.72 -2.76
N CYS A 85 -8.43 13.32 -1.78
CA CYS A 85 -8.75 13.22 -0.36
C CYS A 85 -10.05 13.96 -0.02
N LYS A 86 -11.17 13.35 -0.42
CA LYS A 86 -12.53 13.83 -0.27
C LYS A 86 -13.42 12.66 0.15
N PRO A 87 -14.59 12.92 0.78
CA PRO A 87 -15.55 11.87 1.06
C PRO A 87 -15.88 11.06 -0.20
N PRO A 88 -15.87 9.72 -0.13
CA PRO A 88 -16.09 8.89 -1.32
C PRO A 88 -17.49 9.12 -1.89
N THR A 89 -17.53 9.43 -3.19
CA THR A 89 -18.76 9.61 -3.95
C THR A 89 -19.48 8.28 -4.16
N GLU A 90 -20.71 8.28 -4.70
CA GLU A 90 -21.36 7.03 -5.10
C GLU A 90 -20.56 6.30 -6.19
N HIS A 91 -19.93 7.04 -7.11
CA HIS A 91 -19.08 6.46 -8.14
C HIS A 91 -17.87 5.74 -7.51
N THR A 92 -17.13 6.41 -6.65
CA THR A 92 -15.99 5.84 -5.90
C THR A 92 -16.40 4.62 -5.08
N ARG A 93 -17.54 4.68 -4.39
CA ARG A 93 -18.09 3.54 -3.64
C ARG A 93 -18.41 2.36 -4.54
N ASN A 94 -18.93 2.62 -5.73
CA ASN A 94 -19.23 1.59 -6.71
C ASN A 94 -17.96 0.96 -7.29
N GLN A 95 -16.94 1.77 -7.60
CA GLN A 95 -15.60 1.28 -7.99
C GLN A 95 -15.00 0.39 -6.90
N ILE A 96 -14.95 0.85 -5.64
CA ILE A 96 -14.41 0.06 -4.52
C ILE A 96 -15.15 -1.27 -4.38
N THR A 97 -16.48 -1.25 -4.50
CA THR A 97 -17.31 -2.45 -4.42
C THR A 97 -16.99 -3.42 -5.56
N CYS A 98 -16.81 -2.90 -6.77
CA CYS A 98 -16.44 -3.68 -7.95
C CYS A 98 -15.04 -4.28 -7.83
N PHE A 99 -14.03 -3.46 -7.57
CA PHE A 99 -12.63 -3.87 -7.52
C PHE A 99 -12.29 -4.76 -6.31
N SER A 100 -13.12 -4.74 -5.26
CA SER A 100 -13.01 -5.68 -4.14
C SER A 100 -13.36 -7.12 -4.53
N ASN A 101 -14.23 -7.32 -5.53
CA ASN A 101 -14.67 -8.64 -5.99
C ASN A 101 -14.92 -8.62 -7.52
N PRO A 102 -13.87 -8.37 -8.32
CA PRO A 102 -14.04 -8.17 -9.74
C PRO A 102 -14.26 -9.50 -10.47
N LYS A 103 -15.05 -9.44 -11.52
CA LYS A 103 -15.28 -10.50 -12.49
C LYS A 103 -14.55 -10.19 -13.78
N PHE A 104 -13.70 -11.11 -14.17
CA PHE A 104 -12.90 -11.07 -15.39
C PHE A 104 -12.53 -12.51 -15.78
N LYS A 105 -12.09 -12.71 -17.02
CA LYS A 105 -11.43 -13.96 -17.42
C LYS A 105 -9.92 -13.79 -17.21
N PRO A 106 -9.25 -14.72 -16.51
CA PRO A 106 -7.81 -14.63 -16.26
C PRO A 106 -6.98 -14.43 -17.53
N ASP A 107 -7.28 -15.18 -18.60
CA ASP A 107 -6.53 -15.07 -19.87
C ASP A 107 -6.64 -13.66 -20.48
N ASP A 108 -7.85 -13.09 -20.53
CA ASP A 108 -8.09 -11.75 -21.08
C ASP A 108 -7.31 -10.68 -20.29
N LEU A 109 -7.29 -10.81 -18.95
CA LEU A 109 -6.55 -9.90 -18.06
C LEU A 109 -5.04 -10.01 -18.28
N VAL A 110 -4.51 -11.24 -18.36
CA VAL A 110 -3.08 -11.44 -18.55
C VAL A 110 -2.63 -11.00 -19.94
N GLU A 111 -3.44 -11.24 -20.97
CA GLU A 111 -3.16 -10.70 -22.30
C GLU A 111 -3.12 -9.17 -22.32
N TYR A 112 -3.97 -8.50 -21.53
CA TYR A 112 -3.89 -7.06 -21.36
C TYR A 112 -2.56 -6.65 -20.69
N ILE A 113 -2.18 -7.29 -19.59
CA ILE A 113 -0.92 -7.02 -18.87
C ILE A 113 0.29 -7.19 -19.81
N LEU A 114 0.33 -8.27 -20.58
CA LEU A 114 1.45 -8.58 -21.48
C LEU A 114 1.50 -7.68 -22.72
N LYS A 115 0.41 -6.98 -23.06
CA LYS A 115 0.44 -5.93 -24.09
C LYS A 115 1.15 -4.66 -23.59
N GLU A 116 1.01 -4.32 -22.32
CA GLU A 116 1.69 -3.18 -21.71
C GLU A 116 3.21 -3.43 -21.58
N ASP A 117 3.61 -4.68 -21.27
CA ASP A 117 5.03 -5.08 -21.28
C ASP A 117 5.24 -6.48 -21.91
N PRO A 118 5.49 -6.52 -23.24
CA PRO A 118 5.71 -7.79 -23.95
C PRO A 118 6.94 -8.57 -23.49
N SER A 119 7.91 -7.92 -22.81
CA SER A 119 9.12 -8.61 -22.34
C SER A 119 8.81 -9.68 -21.27
N LEU A 120 7.64 -9.59 -20.63
CA LEU A 120 7.18 -10.52 -19.61
C LEU A 120 6.39 -11.71 -20.18
N SER A 121 6.26 -11.83 -21.51
CA SER A 121 5.56 -12.94 -22.16
C SER A 121 6.01 -14.34 -21.70
N PRO A 122 7.30 -14.60 -21.40
CA PRO A 122 7.72 -15.90 -20.86
C PRO A 122 7.14 -16.25 -19.49
N LEU A 123 6.57 -15.28 -18.77
CA LEU A 123 5.97 -15.43 -17.43
C LEU A 123 4.43 -15.54 -17.47
N LYS A 124 3.84 -15.74 -18.66
CA LYS A 124 2.37 -15.75 -18.85
C LYS A 124 1.66 -16.72 -17.90
N ASP A 125 2.18 -17.93 -17.74
CA ASP A 125 1.53 -18.97 -16.93
C ASP A 125 1.54 -18.61 -15.43
N GLU A 126 2.60 -17.96 -14.96
CA GLU A 126 2.72 -17.44 -13.59
C GLU A 126 1.71 -16.33 -13.33
N PHE A 127 1.55 -15.39 -14.27
CA PHE A 127 0.50 -14.37 -14.19
C PHE A 127 -0.89 -14.99 -14.13
N ILE A 128 -1.21 -15.95 -15.01
CA ILE A 128 -2.51 -16.62 -15.04
C ILE A 128 -2.77 -17.31 -13.70
N LYS A 129 -1.79 -18.07 -13.18
CA LYS A 129 -1.91 -18.75 -11.88
C LYS A 129 -2.14 -17.76 -10.74
N CYS A 130 -1.46 -16.62 -10.73
CA CYS A 130 -1.63 -15.58 -9.73
C CYS A 130 -3.06 -15.01 -9.76
N VAL A 131 -3.50 -14.48 -10.90
CA VAL A 131 -4.80 -13.78 -10.98
C VAL A 131 -6.01 -14.71 -10.90
N SER A 132 -5.83 -16.00 -11.21
CA SER A 132 -6.91 -17.01 -11.14
C SER A 132 -7.15 -17.54 -9.72
N ASN A 133 -6.09 -17.72 -8.94
CA ASN A 133 -6.16 -18.43 -7.66
C ASN A 133 -6.15 -17.50 -6.45
N ILE A 134 -5.71 -16.26 -6.64
CA ILE A 134 -5.49 -15.30 -5.56
C ILE A 134 -6.48 -14.16 -5.75
N PRO A 135 -7.29 -13.80 -4.75
CA PRO A 135 -8.13 -12.60 -4.84
C PRO A 135 -7.26 -11.33 -4.83
N PRO A 136 -7.64 -10.27 -5.56
CA PRO A 136 -6.89 -9.02 -5.54
C PRO A 136 -6.99 -8.32 -4.18
N ASP A 137 -5.88 -7.74 -3.73
CA ASP A 137 -5.95 -6.64 -2.76
C ASP A 137 -6.46 -5.38 -3.48
N LEU A 138 -7.14 -4.50 -2.75
CA LEU A 138 -7.54 -3.18 -3.26
C LEU A 138 -6.87 -2.09 -2.43
N ILE A 139 -6.17 -1.19 -3.12
CA ILE A 139 -5.61 0.04 -2.54
C ILE A 139 -6.28 1.26 -3.18
N VAL A 140 -6.65 2.23 -2.33
CA VAL A 140 -6.94 3.59 -2.77
C VAL A 140 -5.77 4.48 -2.39
N VAL A 141 -5.20 5.20 -3.36
CA VAL A 141 -4.14 6.20 -3.13
C VAL A 141 -4.76 7.58 -3.12
N LEU A 142 -4.62 8.29 -2.00
CA LEU A 142 -5.12 9.65 -1.80
C LEU A 142 -3.99 10.68 -1.91
N ASP A 143 -4.32 11.91 -2.31
CA ASP A 143 -3.37 13.03 -2.43
C ASP A 143 -3.04 13.74 -1.11
N ASP A 144 -3.82 13.50 -0.05
CA ASP A 144 -3.63 14.08 1.28
C ASP A 144 -4.17 13.12 2.36
N TYR A 145 -3.79 13.37 3.62
CA TYR A 145 -4.29 12.63 4.77
C TYR A 145 -5.47 13.36 5.43
N SER A 146 -6.55 12.62 5.72
CA SER A 146 -7.66 13.11 6.52
C SER A 146 -8.37 11.97 7.23
N GLU A 147 -8.24 11.93 8.56
CA GLU A 147 -8.87 10.90 9.39
C GLU A 147 -10.39 10.79 9.13
N LYS A 148 -11.06 11.94 8.96
CA LYS A 148 -12.51 11.98 8.64
C LYS A 148 -12.83 11.34 7.29
N VAL A 149 -11.95 11.50 6.30
CA VAL A 149 -12.13 10.90 4.97
C VAL A 149 -11.85 9.41 5.04
N PHE A 150 -10.74 9.02 5.66
CA PHE A 150 -10.35 7.62 5.86
C PHE A 150 -11.46 6.82 6.52
N LYS A 151 -12.05 7.36 7.60
CA LYS A 151 -13.18 6.73 8.29
C LYS A 151 -14.34 6.42 7.35
N LYS A 152 -14.69 7.33 6.42
CA LYS A 152 -15.78 7.11 5.45
C LYS A 152 -15.46 6.02 4.43
N PHE A 153 -14.19 5.90 4.03
CA PHE A 153 -13.74 4.80 3.17
C PHE A 153 -13.81 3.46 3.92
N TYR A 154 -13.32 3.38 5.16
CA TYR A 154 -13.36 2.16 5.97
C TYR A 154 -14.80 1.75 6.39
N GLU A 155 -15.69 2.72 6.62
CA GLU A 155 -17.13 2.47 6.84
C GLU A 155 -17.76 1.76 5.64
N HIS A 156 -17.32 2.08 4.41
CA HIS A 156 -17.78 1.42 3.20
C HIS A 156 -17.17 0.02 3.04
N LYS A 157 -15.86 -0.12 3.28
CA LYS A 157 -15.15 -1.40 3.15
C LYS A 157 -14.01 -1.49 4.18
N LYS A 158 -14.21 -2.27 5.24
CA LYS A 158 -13.24 -2.42 6.33
C LYS A 158 -11.87 -2.98 5.91
N GLN A 159 -11.84 -3.83 4.88
CA GLN A 159 -10.61 -4.46 4.37
C GLN A 159 -9.90 -3.62 3.29
N LEU A 160 -10.41 -2.42 2.99
CA LEU A 160 -9.77 -1.52 2.05
C LEU A 160 -8.41 -1.08 2.62
N LYS A 161 -7.39 -0.99 1.77
CA LYS A 161 -6.12 -0.38 2.14
C LYS A 161 -6.06 1.04 1.58
N ILE A 162 -5.59 1.99 2.38
CA ILE A 162 -5.49 3.39 1.96
C ILE A 162 -4.03 3.81 2.05
N CYS A 163 -3.48 4.27 0.93
CA CYS A 163 -2.17 4.91 0.87
C CYS A 163 -2.33 6.42 0.64
N VAL A 164 -1.32 7.20 1.02
CA VAL A 164 -1.26 8.63 0.75
C VAL A 164 0.01 8.92 -0.03
N MET A 165 -0.13 9.63 -1.16
CA MET A 165 0.99 10.22 -1.87
C MET A 165 0.91 11.74 -1.73
N GLU A 166 1.63 12.29 -0.77
CA GLU A 166 1.74 13.73 -0.61
C GLU A 166 2.78 14.28 -1.59
N VAL A 167 2.45 15.40 -2.23
CA VAL A 167 3.34 16.06 -3.18
C VAL A 167 3.71 17.44 -2.67
N TYR A 168 5.01 17.67 -2.63
CA TYR A 168 5.64 18.83 -2.07
C TYR A 168 6.33 19.63 -3.17
N LYS A 169 6.12 20.95 -3.19
CA LYS A 169 6.79 21.82 -4.17
C LYS A 169 7.28 23.09 -3.51
N ARG A 170 8.41 23.57 -4.02
CA ARG A 170 8.96 24.86 -3.67
C ARG A 170 8.47 25.92 -4.66
N ILE A 171 8.05 27.07 -4.17
CA ILE A 171 7.64 28.21 -5.01
C ILE A 171 8.79 28.58 -5.96
N GLY A 172 8.49 28.71 -7.25
CA GLY A 172 9.47 29.05 -8.29
C GLY A 172 10.44 27.91 -8.66
N TYR A 173 10.23 26.69 -8.16
CA TYR A 173 11.05 25.52 -8.50
C TYR A 173 10.29 24.55 -9.40
N ILE A 174 10.97 24.00 -10.40
CA ILE A 174 10.36 23.09 -11.39
C ILE A 174 10.16 21.66 -10.84
N TYR A 175 10.94 21.30 -9.83
CA TYR A 175 10.98 19.95 -9.27
C TYR A 175 10.01 19.80 -8.10
N GLU A 176 9.56 18.57 -7.92
CA GLU A 176 8.59 18.17 -6.90
C GLU A 176 9.22 17.08 -6.02
N GLY A 177 8.94 17.17 -4.71
CA GLY A 177 9.20 16.11 -3.74
C GLY A 177 7.94 15.29 -3.52
N TYR A 178 8.08 14.02 -3.20
CA TYR A 178 6.96 13.13 -2.93
C TYR A 178 7.19 12.42 -1.60
N ARG A 179 6.12 12.22 -0.83
CA ARG A 179 6.11 11.31 0.31
C ARG A 179 5.00 10.28 0.07
N PHE A 180 5.36 9.01 0.13
CA PHE A 180 4.39 7.92 0.07
C PHE A 180 4.28 7.26 1.45
N GLY A 181 3.05 7.09 1.93
CA GLY A 181 2.69 6.49 3.21
C GLY A 181 1.39 5.69 3.13
N GLY A 182 0.94 5.18 4.26
CA GLY A 182 -0.29 4.44 4.47
C GLY A 182 -0.12 2.92 4.46
N ASP A 183 -1.21 2.24 4.10
CA ASP A 183 -1.33 0.77 4.06
C ASP A 183 -0.59 0.16 2.86
N TYR A 184 0.72 0.41 2.75
CA TYR A 184 1.56 -0.10 1.67
C TYR A 184 1.42 -1.63 1.56
N PRO A 185 1.32 -2.19 0.34
CA PRO A 185 1.09 -3.62 0.14
C PRO A 185 2.40 -4.39 0.34
N TYR A 186 2.91 -4.48 1.57
CA TYR A 186 4.06 -5.33 1.83
C TYR A 186 3.72 -6.80 1.63
N GLU A 187 4.71 -7.53 1.12
CA GLU A 187 4.73 -8.99 1.13
C GLU A 187 5.55 -9.43 2.34
N LEU A 188 4.87 -10.01 3.31
CA LEU A 188 5.49 -10.45 4.55
C LEU A 188 5.83 -11.93 4.47
N THR A 189 7.12 -12.22 4.55
CA THR A 189 7.63 -13.53 4.91
C THR A 189 7.67 -13.65 6.43
N ARG A 190 7.51 -14.87 6.96
CA ARG A 190 7.63 -15.20 8.40
C ARG A 190 6.95 -14.18 9.31
N PHE A 191 5.65 -14.35 9.51
CA PHE A 191 4.85 -13.36 10.21
C PHE A 191 4.19 -13.90 11.49
N SER A 192 3.87 -12.99 12.39
CA SER A 192 3.24 -13.24 13.69
C SER A 192 2.14 -12.21 13.90
N LYS A 193 0.97 -12.70 14.30
CA LYS A 193 -0.11 -11.83 14.74
C LYS A 193 0.24 -11.24 16.10
N LEU A 194 -0.01 -9.96 16.24
CA LEU A 194 0.16 -9.21 17.46
C LEU A 194 -1.22 -8.80 18.00
N LYS A 195 -1.35 -8.82 19.31
CA LYS A 195 -2.52 -8.31 20.03
C LYS A 195 -2.08 -7.16 20.92
N TYR A 196 -2.78 -6.04 20.85
CA TYR A 196 -2.57 -4.93 21.78
C TYR A 196 -2.74 -5.40 23.22
N SER A 197 -1.78 -5.05 24.08
CA SER A 197 -1.84 -5.32 25.52
C SER A 197 -2.06 -4.01 26.29
N ASP A 198 -1.17 -3.04 26.08
CA ASP A 198 -1.22 -1.69 26.66
C ASP A 198 -0.41 -0.71 25.78
N GLU A 199 -0.34 0.57 26.18
CA GLU A 199 0.16 1.70 25.37
C GLU A 199 1.47 1.44 24.62
N GLN A 200 2.37 0.62 25.18
CA GLN A 200 3.66 0.33 24.56
C GLN A 200 3.89 -1.16 24.30
N HIS A 201 2.98 -2.05 24.71
CA HIS A 201 3.21 -3.49 24.65
C HIS A 201 2.21 -4.20 23.75
N TYR A 202 2.74 -5.07 22.89
CA TYR A 202 1.95 -5.99 22.07
C TYR A 202 2.33 -7.44 22.37
N GLU A 203 1.34 -8.28 22.62
CA GLU A 203 1.50 -9.71 22.81
C GLU A 203 1.64 -10.42 21.47
N VAL A 204 2.67 -11.28 21.35
CA VAL A 204 2.85 -12.11 20.16
C VAL A 204 1.97 -13.37 20.23
N MET A 205 0.92 -13.40 19.42
CA MET A 205 -0.12 -14.43 19.47
C MET A 205 0.28 -15.75 18.80
N LYS A 206 1.10 -15.70 17.75
CA LYS A 206 1.56 -16.88 17.02
C LYS A 206 3.09 -16.85 16.91
N ARG A 207 3.77 -17.88 17.39
CA ARG A 207 5.23 -17.86 17.65
C ARG A 207 6.11 -18.26 16.48
N ASP A 208 5.56 -18.30 15.27
CA ASP A 208 6.25 -18.97 14.15
C ASP A 208 7.60 -18.31 13.80
N PHE A 209 7.84 -17.04 14.15
CA PHE A 209 9.18 -16.41 14.04
C PHE A 209 9.66 -15.61 15.27
N ALA A 210 8.86 -15.48 16.32
CA ALA A 210 9.17 -14.66 17.50
C ALA A 210 10.42 -15.12 18.28
N LYS A 211 10.80 -16.40 18.16
CA LYS A 211 11.99 -16.96 18.81
C LYS A 211 13.28 -16.42 18.20
N ASP A 212 13.24 -16.07 16.92
CA ASP A 212 14.40 -15.67 16.12
C ASP A 212 14.54 -14.13 16.05
N LEU A 213 13.64 -13.40 16.71
CA LEU A 213 13.73 -11.95 16.78
C LEU A 213 14.95 -11.51 17.61
N PRO A 214 15.73 -10.53 17.13
CA PRO A 214 16.75 -9.86 17.94
C PRO A 214 16.14 -9.24 19.19
N HIS A 215 16.96 -9.03 20.23
CA HIS A 215 16.47 -8.36 21.45
C HIS A 215 15.94 -6.95 21.17
N GLU A 216 16.59 -6.23 20.27
CA GLU A 216 16.19 -4.90 19.80
C GLU A 216 16.35 -4.85 18.28
N PHE A 217 15.37 -4.29 17.58
CA PHE A 217 15.41 -4.14 16.12
C PHE A 217 14.54 -2.97 15.66
N GLU A 218 14.77 -2.50 14.44
CA GLU A 218 13.94 -1.48 13.80
C GLU A 218 12.85 -2.16 12.97
N ALA A 219 11.61 -1.68 13.09
CA ALA A 219 10.51 -2.09 12.23
C ALA A 219 9.84 -0.86 11.61
N LYS A 220 9.16 -1.05 10.48
CA LYS A 220 8.43 0.00 9.76
C LYS A 220 6.92 -0.16 9.93
N TYR A 221 6.21 0.93 10.18
CA TYR A 221 4.76 1.00 10.39
C TYR A 221 4.32 2.29 9.74
N ASP A 222 3.37 2.22 8.83
CA ASP A 222 2.98 3.38 8.02
C ASP A 222 4.20 4.03 7.32
N MET A 223 5.13 3.18 6.87
CA MET A 223 6.43 3.57 6.33
C MET A 223 7.38 4.28 7.30
N ASP A 224 7.05 4.57 8.54
CA ASP A 224 7.97 5.21 9.48
C ASP A 224 8.71 4.16 10.33
N PRO A 225 10.06 4.27 10.47
CA PRO A 225 10.83 3.37 11.29
C PRO A 225 10.67 3.69 12.78
N PHE A 226 10.60 2.68 13.62
CA PHE A 226 10.60 2.80 15.09
C PHE A 226 11.29 1.59 15.71
N LYS A 227 11.74 1.73 16.95
CA LYS A 227 12.46 0.66 17.63
C LYS A 227 11.50 -0.25 18.39
N ILE A 228 11.75 -1.54 18.27
CA ILE A 228 11.04 -2.58 19.02
C ILE A 228 12.05 -3.28 19.92
N THR A 229 11.68 -3.44 21.19
CA THR A 229 12.38 -4.30 22.15
C THR A 229 11.57 -5.55 22.44
N VAL A 230 12.20 -6.72 22.38
CA VAL A 230 11.57 -8.00 22.69
C VAL A 230 11.68 -8.30 24.18
N ILE A 231 10.54 -8.46 24.84
CA ILE A 231 10.43 -8.81 26.26
C ILE A 231 9.88 -10.24 26.39
N LYS A 232 10.68 -11.14 26.97
CA LYS A 232 10.28 -12.54 27.22
C LYS A 232 9.85 -12.68 28.68
N SER A 233 8.57 -12.97 28.92
CA SER A 233 8.00 -13.16 30.27
C SER A 233 7.37 -14.54 30.39
N GLY A 234 8.11 -15.47 31.01
CA GLY A 234 7.70 -16.87 31.15
C GLY A 234 7.46 -17.53 29.79
N LYS A 235 6.21 -17.91 29.52
CA LYS A 235 5.82 -18.46 28.22
C LYS A 235 5.50 -17.37 27.19
N THR A 236 5.22 -16.13 27.58
CA THR A 236 4.72 -15.10 26.64
C THR A 236 5.86 -14.22 26.13
N THR A 237 5.72 -13.72 24.90
CA THR A 237 6.63 -12.74 24.30
C THR A 237 5.85 -11.48 24.02
N TYR A 238 6.36 -10.36 24.52
CA TYR A 238 5.84 -9.02 24.28
C TYR A 238 6.82 -8.25 23.42
N LEU A 239 6.29 -7.35 22.60
CA LEU A 239 7.04 -6.37 21.86
C LEU A 239 6.76 -5.01 22.49
N LYS A 240 7.82 -4.35 22.97
CA LYS A 240 7.76 -2.99 23.48
C LYS A 240 8.15 -2.01 22.39
N PHE A 241 7.32 -1.00 22.19
CA PHE A 241 7.46 0.03 21.18
C PHE A 241 7.97 1.31 21.81
N ASP A 242 8.89 2.02 21.14
CA ASP A 242 9.34 3.35 21.55
C ASP A 242 8.39 4.47 21.07
N HIS A 243 7.31 4.11 20.39
CA HIS A 243 6.28 5.02 19.89
C HIS A 243 4.87 4.45 20.15
N ASN A 244 3.90 5.32 20.42
CA ASN A 244 2.51 4.89 20.61
C ASN A 244 1.90 4.50 19.27
N ILE A 245 1.36 3.28 19.19
CA ILE A 245 0.54 2.79 18.08
C ILE A 245 -0.91 2.69 18.57
N PRO A 246 -1.93 3.00 17.74
CA PRO A 246 -3.31 2.99 18.18
C PRO A 246 -3.78 1.64 18.76
N GLU A 247 -4.58 1.72 19.84
CA GLU A 247 -4.95 0.59 20.71
C GLU A 247 -5.92 -0.41 20.06
N ASP A 248 -6.72 0.03 19.10
CA ASP A 248 -7.77 -0.75 18.43
C ASP A 248 -7.25 -1.56 17.22
N VAL A 249 -5.93 -1.60 17.04
CA VAL A 249 -5.30 -2.18 15.86
C VAL A 249 -4.78 -3.58 16.18
N TYR A 250 -5.38 -4.60 15.55
CA TYR A 250 -4.71 -5.87 15.37
C TYR A 250 -3.59 -5.69 14.35
N MET A 251 -2.39 -6.16 14.69
CA MET A 251 -1.23 -6.03 13.82
C MET A 251 -0.66 -7.38 13.41
N VAL A 252 0.09 -7.36 12.31
CA VAL A 252 1.03 -8.41 11.94
C VAL A 252 2.42 -7.80 11.90
N LEU A 253 3.37 -8.44 12.58
CA LEU A 253 4.80 -8.25 12.35
C LEU A 253 5.28 -9.33 11.39
N GLY A 254 6.04 -8.95 10.38
CA GLY A 254 6.73 -9.89 9.50
C GLY A 254 7.98 -9.28 8.90
N ILE A 255 8.62 -10.03 8.01
CA ILE A 255 9.84 -9.61 7.31
C ILE A 255 9.48 -9.38 5.84
N SER A 256 9.73 -8.18 5.31
CA SER A 256 9.54 -7.88 3.89
C SER A 256 10.46 -8.76 3.03
N LEU A 257 10.18 -8.86 1.73
CA LEU A 257 11.11 -9.51 0.79
C LEU A 257 12.50 -8.87 0.77
N GLY A 258 12.60 -7.58 1.11
CA GLY A 258 13.87 -6.84 1.25
C GLY A 258 14.60 -7.10 2.58
N GLY A 259 14.02 -7.90 3.49
CA GLY A 259 14.61 -8.22 4.79
C GLY A 259 14.28 -7.22 5.91
N ASP A 260 13.43 -6.23 5.66
CA ASP A 260 13.00 -5.28 6.68
C ASP A 260 11.94 -5.87 7.59
N TYR A 261 11.95 -5.56 8.88
CA TYR A 261 10.78 -5.84 9.73
C TYR A 261 9.66 -4.83 9.45
N ILE A 262 8.46 -5.33 9.20
CA ILE A 262 7.29 -4.52 8.86
C ILE A 262 6.15 -4.87 9.81
N LEU A 263 5.49 -3.83 10.30
CA LEU A 263 4.18 -3.91 10.92
C LEU A 263 3.10 -3.46 9.96
N GLN A 264 2.04 -4.26 9.87
CA GLN A 264 0.83 -3.93 9.12
C GLN A 264 -0.40 -4.09 9.99
N LYS A 265 -1.40 -3.24 9.75
CA LYS A 265 -2.75 -3.41 10.27
C LYS A 265 -3.39 -4.64 9.63
N LEU A 266 -4.15 -5.41 10.41
CA LEU A 266 -4.95 -6.54 9.96
C LEU A 266 -6.37 -6.15 9.58
#